data_AF-A0A7S2L8F8-F1
#
_entry.id   AF-A0A7S2L8F8-F1
#
_cell.length_a   1.000
_cell.length_b   1.000
_cell.length_c   1.000
_cell.angle_alpha   90.00
_cell.angle_beta   90.00
_cell.angle_gamma   90.00
#
_symmetry.space_group_name_H-M   'P 1'
#
loop_
_entity.id
_entity.type
_entity.pdbx_description
1 polymer ?
#
loop_
_entity_poly.entity_id
_entity_poly.type
_entity_poly.pdbx_seq_one_letter_code
_entity_poly.pdbx_strand_id
1 'polypeptide(L)'
;GMALQWAAAGLRADREVVLAAIKRSPLALQHASAELRADPQVVLEAVRRNGMALEYAAEEVCGNRAVVLEAVGDSWRALKFATAELQAEREVVIRAVRNSWTALEYAAPGLHADRAVAFEVVGQNPMFLQSACQALRADRALVLEAVRLNGLAFQFAAKELQHDRAFVLDAVRSDGSSIRSASAELQSDREVVLEALRQAPLALSSVAAEFRADREMLLEAVRKDGLAPQYAAEEGKADHAVVHEAVSQDGRALEFAAAVLQANRDVVMEAVRQERRALDGAGARDRVRRQNYARSKGTALQYAAEALRNDRGFVLAVVEELGLALRDAGGDAKRDRGIVLTAVRQDSWALRFASSELQRDPDLQALCNPIAVPGVVAPTLTCSAATWTPAGDLEVSVARLNGDAVRLRVGEDARA
;
A
#
# COMPACT_ATOMS: atom_id res chain seq x y z
N GLY A 1 -16.44 36.72 29.17
CA GLY A 1 -15.50 36.61 28.05
C GLY A 1 -15.72 37.79 27.12
N MET A 2 -16.27 37.56 25.93
CA MET A 2 -16.44 38.60 24.90
C MET A 2 -17.38 39.75 25.23
N ALA A 3 -18.22 39.63 26.27
CA ALA A 3 -19.03 40.75 26.76
C ALA A 3 -18.19 42.00 27.16
N LEU A 4 -16.89 41.83 27.39
CA LEU A 4 -15.94 42.93 27.65
C LEU A 4 -15.93 43.98 26.52
N GLN A 5 -16.24 43.60 25.27
CA GLN A 5 -16.30 44.53 24.14
C GLN A 5 -17.35 45.64 24.31
N TRP A 6 -18.40 45.37 25.09
CA TRP A 6 -19.50 46.30 25.36
C TRP A 6 -19.33 47.06 26.67
N ALA A 7 -18.27 46.77 27.43
CA ALA A 7 -18.05 47.37 28.73
C ALA A 7 -17.51 48.81 28.62
N ALA A 8 -17.89 49.65 29.59
CA ALA A 8 -17.37 51.00 29.70
C ALA A 8 -15.82 51.00 29.79
N ALA A 9 -15.17 52.08 29.34
CA ALA A 9 -13.71 52.15 29.29
C ALA A 9 -13.03 51.84 30.64
N GLY A 10 -13.62 52.30 31.76
CA GLY A 10 -13.12 51.98 33.10
C GLY A 10 -13.09 50.48 33.41
N LEU A 11 -14.12 49.72 32.99
CA LEU A 11 -14.17 48.27 33.17
C LEU A 11 -13.20 47.51 32.24
N ARG A 12 -12.87 48.10 31.08
CA ARG A 12 -11.84 47.57 30.17
C ARG A 12 -10.42 47.85 30.65
N ALA A 13 -10.25 48.80 31.57
CA ALA A 13 -8.99 49.12 32.25
C ALA A 13 -8.87 48.47 33.64
N ASP A 14 -9.95 47.85 34.14
CA ASP A 14 -9.94 47.13 35.41
C ASP A 14 -9.28 45.75 35.26
N ARG A 15 -8.15 45.56 35.94
CA ARG A 15 -7.34 44.33 35.88
C ARG A 15 -8.15 43.09 36.26
N GLU A 16 -8.97 43.15 37.30
CA GLU A 16 -9.70 41.97 37.80
C GLU A 16 -10.81 41.57 36.84
N VAL A 17 -11.56 42.55 36.32
CA VAL A 17 -12.60 42.35 35.32
C VAL A 17 -12.02 41.75 34.04
N VAL A 18 -10.89 42.27 33.58
CA VAL A 18 -10.20 41.80 32.37
C VAL A 18 -9.64 40.39 32.57
N LEU A 19 -9.01 40.09 33.71
CA LEU A 19 -8.53 38.73 34.01
C LEU A 19 -9.68 37.73 34.12
N ALA A 20 -10.82 38.11 34.71
CA ALA A 20 -12.02 37.28 34.74
C ALA A 20 -12.58 37.03 33.32
N ALA A 21 -12.53 38.04 32.44
CA ALA A 21 -12.91 37.89 31.04
C ALA A 21 -11.97 36.95 30.27
N ILE A 22 -10.64 37.11 30.44
CA ILE A 22 -9.58 36.28 29.83
C ILE A 22 -9.72 34.82 30.27
N LYS A 23 -9.99 34.55 31.55
CA LYS A 23 -10.22 33.18 32.07
C LYS A 23 -11.35 32.45 31.34
N ARG A 24 -12.35 33.18 30.84
CA ARG A 24 -13.49 32.61 30.08
C ARG A 24 -13.22 32.58 28.57
N SER A 25 -12.49 33.56 28.05
CA SER A 25 -12.16 33.70 26.63
C SER A 25 -10.83 34.43 26.50
N PRO A 26 -9.72 33.74 26.21
CA PRO A 26 -8.39 34.36 26.18
C PRO A 26 -8.28 35.55 25.22
N LEU A 27 -8.99 35.49 24.08
CA LEU A 27 -9.05 36.57 23.08
C LEU A 27 -9.83 37.81 23.55
N ALA A 28 -10.40 37.81 24.76
CA ALA A 28 -10.99 39.00 25.35
C ALA A 28 -9.95 40.11 25.59
N LEU A 29 -8.65 39.75 25.62
CA LEU A 29 -7.53 40.70 25.68
C LEU A 29 -7.62 41.82 24.62
N GLN A 30 -8.18 41.54 23.44
CA GLN A 30 -8.37 42.53 22.37
C GLN A 30 -9.22 43.74 22.78
N HIS A 31 -10.06 43.58 23.80
CA HIS A 31 -10.94 44.64 24.30
C HIS A 31 -10.41 45.28 25.58
N ALA A 32 -9.29 44.82 26.14
CA ALA A 32 -8.67 45.45 27.30
C ALA A 32 -8.07 46.82 26.93
N SER A 33 -7.85 47.66 27.94
CA SER A 33 -7.17 48.95 27.75
C SER A 33 -5.73 48.76 27.27
N ALA A 34 -5.15 49.80 26.66
CA ALA A 34 -3.78 49.75 26.17
C ALA A 34 -2.78 49.44 27.29
N GLU A 35 -3.01 49.96 28.49
CA GLU A 35 -2.17 49.72 29.67
C GLU A 35 -2.17 48.24 30.08
N LEU A 36 -3.33 47.59 30.05
CA LEU A 36 -3.42 46.15 30.39
C LEU A 36 -2.91 45.25 29.26
N ARG A 37 -3.01 45.67 28.01
CA ARG A 37 -2.37 44.99 26.88
C ARG A 37 -0.84 45.12 26.91
N ALA A 38 -0.32 46.15 27.57
CA ALA A 38 1.10 46.36 27.81
C ALA A 38 1.61 45.70 29.11
N ASP A 39 0.74 45.08 29.91
CA ASP A 39 1.14 44.35 31.13
C ASP A 39 1.51 42.90 30.80
N PRO A 40 2.80 42.49 30.93
CA PRO A 40 3.23 41.14 30.59
C PRO A 40 2.51 40.04 31.38
N GLN A 41 2.10 40.28 32.63
CA GLN A 41 1.42 39.27 33.44
C GLN A 41 -0.01 39.03 32.98
N VAL A 42 -0.72 40.09 32.59
CA VAL A 42 -2.08 39.98 32.05
C VAL A 42 -2.07 39.26 30.70
N VAL A 43 -1.14 39.65 29.83
CA VAL A 43 -0.96 39.00 28.52
C VAL A 43 -0.56 37.54 28.68
N LEU A 44 0.38 37.23 29.57
CA LEU A 44 0.83 35.85 29.83
C LEU A 44 -0.32 34.93 30.28
N GLU A 45 -1.26 35.42 31.10
CA GLU A 45 -2.43 34.65 31.53
C GLU A 45 -3.40 34.34 30.38
N ALA A 46 -3.45 35.21 29.36
CA ALA A 46 -4.20 34.95 28.13
C ALA A 46 -3.45 33.96 27.23
N VAL A 47 -2.17 34.21 27.00
CA VAL A 47 -1.29 33.41 26.13
C VAL A 47 -1.21 31.94 26.57
N ARG A 48 -1.11 31.67 27.88
CA ARG A 48 -1.09 30.30 28.44
C ARG A 48 -2.30 29.45 28.09
N ARG A 49 -3.43 30.08 27.75
CA ARG A 49 -4.66 29.39 27.36
C ARG A 49 -4.89 29.39 25.86
N ASN A 50 -4.29 30.33 25.15
CA ASN A 50 -4.34 30.45 23.70
C ASN A 50 -3.21 31.36 23.24
N GLY A 51 -2.18 30.77 22.61
CA GLY A 51 -1.00 31.51 22.15
C GLY A 51 -1.32 32.62 21.14
N MET A 52 -2.45 32.53 20.42
CA MET A 52 -2.90 33.60 19.51
C MET A 52 -3.32 34.88 20.23
N ALA A 53 -3.52 34.86 21.56
CA ALA A 53 -3.78 36.08 22.32
C ALA A 53 -2.63 37.10 22.21
N LEU A 54 -1.41 36.67 21.83
CA LEU A 54 -0.27 37.55 21.58
C LEU A 54 -0.56 38.62 20.51
N GLU A 55 -1.45 38.36 19.54
CA GLU A 55 -1.89 39.34 18.53
C GLU A 55 -2.41 40.65 19.13
N TYR A 56 -2.99 40.55 20.33
CA TYR A 56 -3.60 41.67 21.03
C TYR A 56 -2.71 42.22 22.15
N ALA A 57 -1.47 41.79 22.28
CA ALA A 57 -0.54 42.42 23.20
C ALA A 57 -0.11 43.81 22.69
N ALA A 58 0.53 44.61 23.54
CA ALA A 58 1.30 45.76 23.09
C ALA A 58 2.66 45.31 22.53
N GLU A 59 3.26 46.12 21.66
CA GLU A 59 4.50 45.79 20.95
C GLU A 59 5.65 45.45 21.92
N GLU A 60 5.72 46.15 23.05
CA GLU A 60 6.73 45.92 24.10
C GLU A 60 6.61 44.51 24.71
N VAL A 61 5.38 43.98 24.82
CA VAL A 61 5.13 42.63 25.33
C VAL A 61 5.36 41.59 24.23
N CYS A 62 5.11 41.93 22.97
CA CYS A 62 5.51 41.10 21.82
C CYS A 62 7.03 40.94 21.71
N GLY A 63 7.82 41.83 22.31
CA GLY A 63 9.27 41.70 22.46
C GLY A 63 9.70 40.95 23.72
N ASN A 64 8.76 40.53 24.58
CA ASN A 64 9.08 39.77 25.78
C ASN A 64 9.27 38.28 25.46
N ARG A 65 10.53 37.86 25.46
CA ARG A 65 10.96 36.49 25.18
C ARG A 65 10.16 35.42 25.93
N ALA A 66 9.91 35.61 27.22
CA ALA A 66 9.21 34.59 28.03
C ALA A 66 7.74 34.45 27.61
N VAL A 67 7.06 35.57 27.33
CA VAL A 67 5.68 35.56 26.86
C VAL A 67 5.59 34.94 25.46
N VAL A 68 6.51 35.28 24.56
CA VAL A 68 6.54 34.72 23.21
C VAL A 68 6.82 33.22 23.21
N LEU A 69 7.77 32.73 24.02
CA LEU A 69 8.06 31.29 24.13
C LEU A 69 6.85 30.47 24.58
N GLU A 70 6.08 31.00 25.53
CA GLU A 70 4.81 30.39 25.94
C GLU A 70 3.79 30.42 24.81
N ALA A 71 3.68 31.54 24.09
CA ALA A 71 2.74 31.69 22.97
C ALA A 71 3.03 30.73 21.82
N VAL A 72 4.27 30.65 21.35
CA VAL A 72 4.65 29.74 20.26
C VAL A 72 4.64 28.28 20.68
N GLY A 73 4.76 28.02 21.98
CA GLY A 73 4.67 26.70 22.57
C GLY A 73 3.28 26.08 22.45
N ASP A 74 2.24 26.90 22.56
CA ASP A 74 0.83 26.51 22.35
C ASP A 74 0.41 26.66 20.87
N SER A 75 0.67 27.83 20.28
CA SER A 75 0.22 28.19 18.93
C SER A 75 1.40 28.69 18.10
N TRP A 76 1.96 27.84 17.23
CA TRP A 76 3.12 28.18 16.38
C TRP A 76 2.93 29.47 15.55
N ARG A 77 1.69 29.77 15.16
CA ARG A 77 1.32 31.00 14.41
C ARG A 77 1.56 32.28 15.20
N ALA A 78 1.67 32.20 16.52
CA ALA A 78 1.95 33.35 17.38
C ALA A 78 3.30 34.02 17.05
N LEU A 79 4.24 33.30 16.43
CA LEU A 79 5.53 33.84 15.98
C LEU A 79 5.37 35.07 15.06
N LYS A 80 4.29 35.12 14.26
CA LYS A 80 3.96 36.25 13.39
C LYS A 80 3.84 37.59 14.16
N PHE A 81 3.44 37.53 15.43
CA PHE A 81 3.20 38.72 16.25
C PHE A 81 4.39 39.10 17.15
N ALA A 82 5.41 38.24 17.22
CA ALA A 82 6.64 38.57 17.95
C ALA A 82 7.41 39.70 17.23
N THR A 83 8.26 40.42 17.96
CA THR A 83 9.11 41.45 17.33
C THR A 83 10.15 40.82 16.40
N ALA A 84 10.70 41.63 15.49
CA ALA A 84 11.71 41.18 14.54
C ALA A 84 12.94 40.55 15.22
N GLU A 85 13.33 41.05 16.40
CA GLU A 85 14.44 40.50 17.19
C GLU A 85 14.15 39.06 17.64
N LEU A 86 12.92 38.78 18.09
CA LEU A 86 12.52 37.43 18.52
C LEU A 86 12.21 36.50 17.35
N GLN A 87 11.74 37.04 16.21
CA GLN A 87 11.65 36.30 14.95
C GLN A 87 13.02 35.90 14.40
N ALA A 88 14.09 36.60 14.81
CA ALA A 88 15.47 36.25 14.52
C ALA A 88 16.14 35.41 15.62
N GLU A 89 15.47 35.15 16.74
CA GLU A 89 16.02 34.33 17.81
C GLU A 89 15.80 32.83 17.52
N ARG A 90 16.91 32.12 17.30
CA ARG A 90 16.91 30.71 16.91
C ARG A 90 16.07 29.81 17.83
N GLU A 91 16.18 29.95 19.15
CA GLU A 91 15.45 29.10 20.10
C GLU A 91 13.93 29.31 20.04
N VAL A 92 13.48 30.55 19.85
CA VAL A 92 12.06 30.89 19.70
C VAL A 92 11.51 30.27 18.42
N VAL A 93 12.26 30.40 17.31
CA VAL A 93 11.87 29.82 16.02
C VAL A 93 11.87 28.30 16.07
N ILE A 94 12.89 27.65 16.65
CA ILE A 94 12.91 26.18 16.81
C ILE A 94 11.72 25.71 17.64
N ARG A 95 11.37 26.41 18.73
CA ARG A 95 10.20 26.08 19.55
C ARG A 95 8.91 26.11 18.71
N ALA A 96 8.75 27.10 17.85
CA ALA A 96 7.59 27.23 16.96
C ALA A 96 7.60 26.15 15.85
N VAL A 97 8.75 25.95 15.20
CA VAL A 97 8.95 24.98 14.12
C VAL A 97 8.66 23.56 14.58
N ARG A 98 9.06 23.17 15.79
CA ARG A 98 8.75 21.85 16.37
C ARG A 98 7.26 21.54 16.45
N ASN A 99 6.41 22.56 16.60
CA ASN A 99 4.96 22.40 16.59
C ASN A 99 4.40 22.37 15.16
N SER A 100 4.97 23.14 14.23
CA SER A 100 4.67 23.07 12.80
C SER A 100 5.78 23.71 12.00
N TRP A 101 6.34 22.97 11.04
CA TRP A 101 7.41 23.47 10.16
C TRP A 101 7.06 24.76 9.40
N THR A 102 5.77 25.01 9.15
CA THR A 102 5.26 26.24 8.52
C THR A 102 5.57 27.51 9.32
N ALA A 103 5.91 27.40 10.61
CA ALA A 103 6.33 28.54 11.41
C ALA A 103 7.58 29.25 10.84
N LEU A 104 8.39 28.55 10.04
CA LEU A 104 9.54 29.13 9.35
C LEU A 104 9.16 30.35 8.48
N GLU A 105 7.93 30.40 7.95
CA GLU A 105 7.44 31.54 7.16
C GLU A 105 7.54 32.87 7.92
N TYR A 106 7.40 32.85 9.25
CA TYR A 106 7.46 34.03 10.11
C TYR A 106 8.84 34.25 10.74
N ALA A 107 9.81 33.37 10.50
CA ALA A 107 11.17 33.54 10.97
C ALA A 107 11.91 34.59 10.13
N ALA A 108 12.86 35.28 10.75
CA ALA A 108 13.72 36.21 10.03
C ALA A 108 14.48 35.48 8.89
N PRO A 109 14.73 36.14 7.74
CA PRO A 109 15.37 35.51 6.58
C PRO A 109 16.72 34.83 6.89
N GLY A 110 17.47 35.35 7.86
CA GLY A 110 18.75 34.75 8.29
C GLY A 110 18.60 33.33 8.85
N LEU A 111 17.45 33.00 9.45
CA LEU A 111 17.18 31.67 10.00
C LEU A 111 16.69 30.66 8.96
N HIS A 112 16.32 31.10 7.75
CA HIS A 112 15.93 30.19 6.66
C HIS A 112 17.11 29.37 6.15
N ALA A 113 18.33 29.86 6.37
CA ALA A 113 19.59 29.16 6.09
C ALA A 113 20.22 28.55 7.36
N ASP A 114 19.60 28.69 8.53
CA ASP A 114 20.14 28.13 9.77
C ASP A 114 20.05 26.60 9.75
N ARG A 115 21.19 25.96 9.98
CA ARG A 115 21.31 24.50 9.93
C ARG A 115 20.45 23.81 10.96
N ALA A 116 20.40 24.30 12.20
CA ALA A 116 19.64 23.65 13.28
C ALA A 116 18.14 23.76 13.04
N VAL A 117 17.66 24.93 12.58
CA VAL A 117 16.27 25.11 12.16
C VAL A 117 15.94 24.17 11.00
N ALA A 118 16.82 24.04 10.01
CA ALA A 118 16.62 23.17 8.86
C ALA A 118 16.45 21.69 9.25
N PHE A 119 17.19 21.19 10.25
CA PHE A 119 17.02 19.82 10.75
C PHE A 119 15.61 19.57 11.33
N GLU A 120 15.09 20.52 12.11
CA GLU A 120 13.76 20.44 12.71
C GLU A 120 12.65 20.47 11.63
N VAL A 121 12.87 21.26 10.57
CA VAL A 121 11.95 21.35 9.42
C VAL A 121 11.98 20.06 8.59
N VAL A 122 13.16 19.54 8.25
CA VAL A 122 13.34 18.30 7.48
C VAL A 122 12.73 17.10 8.21
N GLY A 123 12.85 17.05 9.54
CA GLY A 123 12.24 16.01 10.37
C GLY A 123 10.71 15.91 10.23
N GLN A 124 10.04 17.00 9.85
CA GLN A 124 8.60 17.02 9.61
C GLN A 124 8.24 16.99 8.12
N ASN A 125 9.05 17.64 7.27
CA ASN A 125 8.83 17.73 5.84
C ASN A 125 10.16 17.59 5.07
N PRO A 126 10.53 16.35 4.65
CA PRO A 126 11.76 16.10 3.90
C PRO A 126 11.87 16.87 2.59
N MET A 127 10.72 17.26 2.00
CA MET A 127 10.66 18.01 0.74
C MET A 127 11.06 19.49 0.91
N PHE A 128 11.30 19.97 2.14
CA PHE A 128 11.82 21.32 2.40
C PHE A 128 13.10 21.64 1.62
N LEU A 129 13.92 20.64 1.31
CA LEU A 129 15.12 20.81 0.48
C LEU A 129 14.84 21.49 -0.86
N GLN A 130 13.63 21.35 -1.42
CA GLN A 130 13.22 22.01 -2.65
C GLN A 130 13.33 23.54 -2.57
N SER A 131 12.93 24.11 -1.44
CA SER A 131 12.94 25.56 -1.17
C SER A 131 14.18 26.02 -0.42
N ALA A 132 15.02 25.10 0.06
CA ALA A 132 16.20 25.43 0.85
C ALA A 132 17.28 26.12 0.01
N CYS A 133 18.10 26.95 0.67
CA CYS A 133 19.24 27.60 0.03
C CYS A 133 20.29 26.56 -0.41
N GLN A 134 21.17 26.96 -1.34
CA GLN A 134 22.19 26.06 -1.89
C GLN A 134 23.11 25.47 -0.80
N ALA A 135 23.44 26.26 0.23
CA ALA A 135 24.29 25.81 1.34
C ALA A 135 23.66 24.63 2.10
N LEU A 136 22.36 24.69 2.41
CA LEU A 136 21.64 23.60 3.08
C LEU A 136 21.47 22.38 2.16
N ARG A 137 21.23 22.60 0.86
CA ARG A 137 21.19 21.50 -0.12
C ARG A 137 22.54 20.80 -0.33
N ALA A 138 23.65 21.45 0.04
CA ALA A 138 24.99 20.88 0.02
C ALA A 138 25.41 20.28 1.37
N ASP A 139 24.62 20.45 2.44
CA ASP A 139 24.91 19.86 3.75
C ASP A 139 24.61 18.35 3.71
N ARG A 140 25.67 17.55 3.70
CA ARG A 140 25.57 16.08 3.63
C ARG A 140 24.66 15.50 4.73
N ALA A 141 24.80 15.97 5.96
CA ALA A 141 24.08 15.39 7.09
C ALA A 141 22.59 15.72 7.02
N LEU A 142 22.26 16.96 6.66
CA LEU A 142 20.86 17.38 6.49
C LEU A 142 20.20 16.64 5.34
N VAL A 143 20.89 16.51 4.19
CA VAL A 143 20.36 15.81 3.03
C VAL A 143 20.19 14.32 3.31
N LEU A 144 21.14 13.65 3.97
CA LEU A 144 20.97 12.25 4.36
C LEU A 144 19.79 12.05 5.30
N GLU A 145 19.56 12.96 6.25
CA GLU A 145 18.37 12.87 7.13
C GLU A 145 17.07 13.01 6.33
N ALA A 146 17.03 13.91 5.34
CA ALA A 146 15.87 14.03 4.45
C ALA A 146 15.66 12.75 3.61
N VAL A 147 16.73 12.19 3.05
CA VAL A 147 16.72 10.95 2.26
C VAL A 147 16.23 9.77 3.08
N ARG A 148 16.68 9.66 4.33
CA ARG A 148 16.25 8.61 5.26
C ARG A 148 14.75 8.63 5.52
N LEU A 149 14.14 9.80 5.54
CA LEU A 149 12.70 9.97 5.72
C LEU A 149 11.93 9.79 4.40
N ASN A 150 12.53 10.19 3.28
CA ASN A 150 11.96 10.05 1.93
C ASN A 150 13.07 10.12 0.88
N GLY A 151 13.39 9.00 0.21
CA GLY A 151 14.46 8.93 -0.79
C GLY A 151 14.31 9.88 -1.98
N LEU A 152 13.08 10.36 -2.27
CA LEU A 152 12.81 11.36 -3.30
C LEU A 152 13.38 12.74 -2.95
N ALA A 153 13.66 13.02 -1.67
CA ALA A 153 14.27 14.28 -1.23
C ALA A 153 15.67 14.49 -1.84
N PHE A 154 16.36 13.40 -2.21
CA PHE A 154 17.69 13.47 -2.82
C PHE A 154 17.71 14.27 -4.15
N GLN A 155 16.59 14.31 -4.89
CA GLN A 155 16.51 15.06 -6.14
C GLN A 155 16.78 16.57 -5.98
N PHE A 156 16.60 17.10 -4.77
CA PHE A 156 16.84 18.50 -4.45
C PHE A 156 18.22 18.75 -3.84
N ALA A 157 19.04 17.71 -3.61
CA ALA A 157 20.41 17.89 -3.15
C ALA A 157 21.22 18.73 -4.16
N ALA A 158 22.27 19.36 -3.66
CA ALA A 158 23.21 20.09 -4.50
C ALA A 158 23.87 19.13 -5.52
N LYS A 159 24.20 19.63 -6.70
CA LYS A 159 24.72 18.80 -7.79
C LYS A 159 26.00 18.09 -7.39
N GLU A 160 26.83 18.74 -6.58
CA GLU A 160 28.05 18.21 -6.02
C GLU A 160 27.80 16.89 -5.25
N LEU A 161 26.71 16.82 -4.46
CA LEU A 161 26.32 15.58 -3.75
C LEU A 161 25.72 14.52 -4.67
N GLN A 162 25.05 14.94 -5.74
CA GLN A 162 24.50 14.01 -6.76
C GLN A 162 25.60 13.32 -7.58
N HIS A 163 26.80 13.91 -7.66
CA HIS A 163 27.97 13.34 -8.34
C HIS A 163 28.98 12.73 -7.34
N ASP A 164 28.78 12.89 -6.03
CA ASP A 164 29.64 12.30 -5.03
C ASP A 164 29.27 10.83 -4.81
N ARG A 165 30.13 9.94 -5.29
CA ARG A 165 29.96 8.48 -5.18
C ARG A 165 29.75 8.01 -3.73
N ALA A 166 30.54 8.50 -2.79
CA ALA A 166 30.45 8.07 -1.40
C ALA A 166 29.12 8.53 -0.78
N PHE A 167 28.69 9.75 -1.10
CA PHE A 167 27.38 10.26 -0.68
C PHE A 167 26.24 9.42 -1.26
N VAL A 168 26.27 9.18 -2.58
CA VAL A 168 25.24 8.42 -3.28
C VAL A 168 25.13 7.00 -2.71
N LEU A 169 26.25 6.34 -2.39
CA LEU A 169 26.20 5.03 -1.74
C LEU A 169 25.51 5.08 -0.38
N ASP A 170 25.80 6.08 0.46
CA ASP A 170 25.13 6.22 1.76
C ASP A 170 23.64 6.54 1.60
N ALA A 171 23.27 7.37 0.63
CA ALA A 171 21.89 7.68 0.30
C ALA A 171 21.12 6.43 -0.19
N VAL A 172 21.73 5.67 -1.10
CA VAL A 172 21.17 4.43 -1.67
C VAL A 172 21.02 3.34 -0.61
N ARG A 173 21.98 3.21 0.32
CA ARG A 173 21.87 2.31 1.48
C ARG A 173 20.72 2.66 2.39
N SER A 174 20.38 3.95 2.51
CA SER A 174 19.24 4.39 3.29
C SER A 174 17.92 4.19 2.54
N ASP A 175 17.88 4.48 1.24
CA ASP A 175 16.71 4.27 0.38
C ASP A 175 17.19 4.01 -1.06
N GLY A 176 16.97 2.78 -1.55
CA GLY A 176 17.42 2.37 -2.90
C GLY A 176 16.79 3.19 -4.03
N SER A 177 15.65 3.85 -3.80
CA SER A 177 15.04 4.73 -4.80
C SER A 177 15.84 6.01 -5.06
N SER A 178 16.77 6.38 -4.18
CA SER A 178 17.62 7.56 -4.33
C SER A 178 18.55 7.49 -5.55
N ILE A 179 18.85 6.31 -6.08
CA ILE A 179 19.69 6.18 -7.28
C ILE A 179 19.17 6.99 -8.47
N ARG A 180 17.85 7.19 -8.57
CA ARG A 180 17.19 7.99 -9.63
C ARG A 180 17.66 9.45 -9.69
N SER A 181 18.25 9.94 -8.60
CA SER A 181 18.71 11.32 -8.45
C SER A 181 20.23 11.47 -8.49
N ALA A 182 20.97 10.34 -8.56
CA ALA A 182 22.41 10.35 -8.79
C ALA A 182 22.73 10.81 -10.22
N SER A 183 23.99 11.18 -10.48
CA SER A 183 24.46 11.48 -11.83
C SER A 183 24.34 10.26 -12.75
N ALA A 184 24.25 10.47 -14.06
CA ALA A 184 24.16 9.37 -15.03
C ALA A 184 25.37 8.41 -14.93
N GLU A 185 26.55 8.94 -14.60
CA GLU A 185 27.76 8.16 -14.36
C GLU A 185 27.59 7.19 -13.19
N LEU A 186 26.96 7.65 -12.08
CA LEU A 186 26.72 6.84 -10.89
C LEU A 186 25.50 5.92 -11.02
N GLN A 187 24.52 6.29 -11.85
CA GLN A 187 23.44 5.38 -12.27
C GLN A 187 23.96 4.22 -13.14
N SER A 188 25.16 4.36 -13.69
CA SER A 188 25.90 3.30 -14.39
C SER A 188 27.05 2.69 -13.57
N ASP A 189 27.22 3.08 -12.30
CA ASP A 189 28.24 2.47 -11.43
C ASP A 189 27.72 1.12 -10.91
N ARG A 190 28.45 0.04 -11.23
CA ARG A 190 28.05 -1.33 -10.88
C ARG A 190 27.79 -1.51 -9.38
N GLU A 191 28.62 -0.94 -8.51
CA GLU A 191 28.48 -1.11 -7.06
C GLU A 191 27.25 -0.33 -6.54
N VAL A 192 27.07 0.90 -7.02
CA VAL A 192 25.93 1.75 -6.64
C VAL A 192 24.61 1.11 -7.07
N VAL A 193 24.54 0.63 -8.31
CA VAL A 193 23.38 -0.07 -8.86
C VAL A 193 23.07 -1.32 -8.05
N LEU A 194 24.08 -2.15 -7.78
CA LEU A 194 23.89 -3.39 -7.05
C LEU A 194 23.36 -3.14 -5.62
N GLU A 195 23.89 -2.12 -4.95
CA GLU A 195 23.39 -1.74 -3.62
C GLU A 195 21.96 -1.18 -3.69
N ALA A 196 21.62 -0.41 -4.72
CA ALA A 196 20.25 0.07 -4.92
C ALA A 196 19.26 -1.08 -5.13
N LEU A 197 19.64 -2.09 -5.92
CA LEU A 197 18.81 -3.27 -6.16
C LEU A 197 18.59 -4.12 -4.90
N ARG A 198 19.60 -4.19 -4.02
CA ARG A 198 19.47 -4.87 -2.73
C ARG A 198 18.45 -4.20 -1.81
N GLN A 199 18.40 -2.87 -1.82
CA GLN A 199 17.50 -2.08 -0.97
C GLN A 199 16.09 -1.94 -1.57
N ALA A 200 15.99 -1.67 -2.88
CA ALA A 200 14.73 -1.45 -3.56
C ALA A 200 14.74 -2.05 -4.99
N PRO A 201 14.08 -3.19 -5.24
CA PRO A 201 14.05 -3.83 -6.56
C PRO A 201 13.48 -2.93 -7.68
N LEU A 202 12.60 -1.98 -7.33
CA LEU A 202 12.06 -0.97 -8.24
C LEU A 202 13.12 -0.03 -8.83
N ALA A 203 14.33 0.00 -8.24
CA ALA A 203 15.47 0.76 -8.76
C ALA A 203 15.89 0.28 -10.17
N LEU A 204 15.58 -0.96 -10.57
CA LEU A 204 15.79 -1.45 -11.94
C LEU A 204 15.22 -0.51 -13.03
N SER A 205 14.08 0.13 -12.74
CA SER A 205 13.44 1.07 -13.67
C SER A 205 14.27 2.33 -13.95
N SER A 206 15.18 2.68 -13.04
CA SER A 206 15.92 3.94 -13.04
C SER A 206 17.38 3.78 -13.47
N VAL A 207 17.86 2.55 -13.69
CA VAL A 207 19.25 2.29 -14.08
C VAL A 207 19.41 2.17 -15.61
N ALA A 208 20.66 2.33 -16.07
CA ALA A 208 21.01 2.21 -17.48
C ALA A 208 20.59 0.85 -18.07
N ALA A 209 20.27 0.83 -19.36
CA ALA A 209 19.76 -0.35 -20.05
C ALA A 209 20.72 -1.55 -19.99
N GLU A 210 22.04 -1.29 -19.91
CA GLU A 210 23.07 -2.31 -19.75
C GLU A 210 22.87 -3.17 -18.49
N PHE A 211 22.48 -2.57 -17.36
CA PHE A 211 22.21 -3.30 -16.12
C PHE A 211 20.86 -3.99 -16.10
N ARG A 212 19.92 -3.52 -16.93
CA ARG A 212 18.64 -4.19 -17.17
C ARG A 212 18.77 -5.44 -18.04
N ALA A 213 19.93 -5.65 -18.67
CA ALA A 213 20.28 -6.87 -19.40
C ALA A 213 21.33 -7.73 -18.65
N ASP A 214 21.99 -7.18 -17.63
CA ASP A 214 22.98 -7.92 -16.83
C ASP A 214 22.28 -9.02 -15.99
N ARG A 215 22.61 -10.27 -16.31
CA ARG A 215 22.02 -11.44 -15.67
C ARG A 215 22.23 -11.48 -14.16
N GLU A 216 23.40 -11.07 -13.66
CA GLU A 216 23.69 -11.12 -12.23
C GLU A 216 22.83 -10.11 -11.46
N MET A 217 22.72 -8.88 -11.99
CA MET A 217 21.86 -7.83 -11.43
C MET A 217 20.40 -8.23 -11.43
N LEU A 218 19.93 -8.80 -12.54
CA LEU A 218 18.55 -9.27 -12.66
C LEU A 218 18.24 -10.39 -11.67
N LEU A 219 19.14 -11.37 -11.51
CA LEU A 219 18.95 -12.44 -10.53
C LEU A 219 18.91 -11.91 -9.09
N GLU A 220 19.72 -10.92 -8.74
CA GLU A 220 19.67 -10.32 -7.40
C GLU A 220 18.36 -9.57 -7.16
N ALA A 221 17.88 -8.81 -8.15
CA ALA A 221 16.60 -8.12 -8.06
C ALA A 221 15.41 -9.11 -7.96
N VAL A 222 15.44 -10.18 -8.77
CA VAL A 222 14.42 -11.24 -8.79
C VAL A 222 14.33 -11.97 -7.45
N ARG A 223 15.46 -12.23 -6.78
CA ARG A 223 15.48 -12.85 -5.45
C ARG A 223 14.74 -12.04 -4.39
N LYS A 224 14.65 -10.72 -4.57
CA LYS A 224 13.95 -9.81 -3.65
C LYS A 224 12.50 -9.57 -4.08
N ASP A 225 12.25 -9.48 -5.38
CA ASP A 225 10.92 -9.28 -5.95
C ASP A 225 10.77 -10.12 -7.24
N GLY A 226 9.93 -11.16 -7.19
CA GLY A 226 9.67 -12.03 -8.34
C GLY A 226 9.11 -11.29 -9.57
N LEU A 227 8.57 -10.07 -9.41
CA LEU A 227 8.08 -9.25 -10.52
C LEU A 227 9.13 -8.27 -11.08
N ALA A 228 10.36 -8.31 -10.59
CA ALA A 228 11.48 -7.52 -11.11
C ALA A 228 11.69 -7.60 -12.64
N PRO A 229 11.44 -8.75 -13.33
CA PRO A 229 11.66 -8.85 -14.78
C PRO A 229 10.79 -7.90 -15.63
N GLN A 230 9.71 -7.32 -15.07
CA GLN A 230 8.91 -6.31 -15.78
C GLN A 230 9.74 -5.08 -16.20
N TYR A 231 10.82 -4.80 -15.47
CA TYR A 231 11.73 -3.68 -15.73
C TYR A 231 13.00 -4.10 -16.51
N ALA A 232 13.19 -5.39 -16.77
CA ALA A 232 14.32 -5.90 -17.50
C ALA A 232 14.28 -5.48 -18.99
N ALA A 233 15.45 -5.49 -19.63
CA ALA A 233 15.53 -5.39 -21.08
C ALA A 233 15.00 -6.69 -21.72
N GLU A 234 14.69 -6.65 -23.02
CA GLU A 234 14.11 -7.81 -23.73
C GLU A 234 15.04 -9.04 -23.66
N GLU A 235 16.35 -8.83 -23.64
CA GLU A 235 17.35 -9.89 -23.46
C GLU A 235 17.20 -10.57 -22.09
N GLY A 236 16.99 -9.79 -21.03
CA GLY A 236 16.77 -10.29 -19.67
C GLY A 236 15.43 -11.03 -19.53
N LYS A 237 14.38 -10.54 -20.21
CA LYS A 237 13.08 -11.23 -20.31
C LYS A 237 13.15 -12.52 -21.12
N ALA A 238 14.18 -12.69 -21.95
CA ALA A 238 14.45 -13.92 -22.69
C ALA A 238 15.47 -14.84 -21.99
N ASP A 239 16.13 -14.40 -20.92
CA ASP A 239 17.05 -15.26 -20.16
C ASP A 239 16.26 -16.28 -19.33
N HIS A 240 16.46 -17.55 -19.67
CA HIS A 240 15.78 -18.66 -19.02
C HIS A 240 16.00 -18.70 -17.50
N ALA A 241 17.20 -18.42 -17.01
CA ALA A 241 17.50 -18.51 -15.59
C ALA A 241 16.84 -17.37 -14.80
N VAL A 242 16.85 -16.15 -15.35
CA VAL A 242 16.17 -14.99 -14.74
C VAL A 242 14.67 -15.25 -14.65
N VAL A 243 14.04 -15.66 -15.76
CA VAL A 243 12.60 -15.90 -15.79
C VAL A 243 12.21 -17.11 -14.96
N HIS A 244 12.96 -18.20 -15.00
CA HIS A 244 12.68 -19.38 -14.19
C HIS A 244 12.75 -19.05 -12.68
N GLU A 245 13.77 -18.29 -12.23
CA GLU A 245 13.85 -17.85 -10.85
C GLU A 245 12.70 -16.90 -10.48
N ALA A 246 12.30 -16.01 -11.38
CA ALA A 246 11.20 -15.09 -11.14
C ALA A 246 9.86 -15.84 -11.01
N VAL A 247 9.62 -16.79 -11.90
CA VAL A 247 8.45 -17.65 -11.92
C VAL A 247 8.40 -18.57 -10.70
N SER A 248 9.54 -19.03 -10.19
CA SER A 248 9.61 -19.87 -8.99
C SER A 248 9.23 -19.09 -7.72
N GLN A 249 9.47 -17.77 -7.70
CA GLN A 249 9.05 -16.85 -6.63
C GLN A 249 7.59 -16.39 -6.78
N ASP A 250 7.19 -15.99 -7.99
CA ASP A 250 5.83 -15.53 -8.32
C ASP A 250 5.44 -15.96 -9.74
N GLY A 251 4.48 -16.89 -9.87
CA GLY A 251 4.05 -17.40 -11.17
C GLY A 251 3.53 -16.34 -12.15
N ARG A 252 3.15 -15.15 -11.66
CA ARG A 252 2.75 -14.02 -12.51
C ARG A 252 3.91 -13.40 -13.29
N ALA A 253 5.15 -13.67 -12.89
CA ALA A 253 6.32 -13.20 -13.61
C ALA A 253 6.36 -13.67 -15.08
N LEU A 254 5.65 -14.77 -15.40
CA LEU A 254 5.49 -15.28 -16.76
C LEU A 254 4.85 -14.26 -17.72
N GLU A 255 4.03 -13.33 -17.22
CA GLU A 255 3.45 -12.23 -18.00
C GLU A 255 4.53 -11.38 -18.69
N PHE A 256 5.67 -11.19 -18.02
CA PHE A 256 6.76 -10.34 -18.49
C PHE A 256 7.84 -11.10 -19.27
N ALA A 257 7.74 -12.43 -19.36
CA ALA A 257 8.69 -13.24 -20.08
C ALA A 257 8.57 -13.04 -21.60
N ALA A 258 9.68 -13.17 -22.32
CA ALA A 258 9.66 -13.16 -23.78
C ALA A 258 8.81 -14.32 -24.34
N ALA A 259 8.24 -14.13 -25.53
CA ALA A 259 7.35 -15.11 -26.17
C ALA A 259 7.95 -16.53 -26.27
N VAL A 260 9.29 -16.62 -26.44
CA VAL A 260 10.02 -17.90 -26.47
C VAL A 260 9.88 -18.67 -25.15
N LEU A 261 9.92 -17.98 -24.02
CA LEU A 261 9.78 -18.59 -22.69
C LEU A 261 8.32 -18.78 -22.29
N GLN A 262 7.40 -17.93 -22.78
CA GLN A 262 5.96 -18.19 -22.68
C GLN A 262 5.53 -19.43 -23.48
N ALA A 263 6.32 -19.86 -24.47
CA ALA A 263 6.14 -21.10 -25.21
C ALA A 263 6.96 -22.28 -24.62
N ASN A 264 7.74 -22.06 -23.57
CA ASN A 264 8.54 -23.10 -22.93
C ASN A 264 7.68 -23.86 -21.91
N ARG A 265 7.51 -25.17 -22.16
CA ARG A 265 6.70 -26.05 -21.30
C ARG A 265 7.16 -26.07 -19.85
N ASP A 266 8.47 -26.10 -19.60
CA ASP A 266 9.02 -26.24 -18.25
C ASP A 266 8.79 -24.97 -17.42
N VAL A 267 9.02 -23.80 -18.03
CA VAL A 267 8.80 -22.49 -17.39
C VAL A 267 7.31 -22.29 -17.06
N VAL A 268 6.42 -22.58 -18.02
CA VAL A 268 4.98 -22.45 -17.80
C VAL A 268 4.49 -23.44 -16.73
N MET A 269 5.01 -24.67 -16.69
CA MET A 269 4.66 -25.63 -15.64
C MET A 269 5.15 -25.20 -14.26
N GLU A 270 6.34 -24.62 -14.14
CA GLU A 270 6.81 -24.11 -12.85
C GLU A 270 5.94 -22.95 -12.35
N ALA A 271 5.47 -22.08 -13.25
CA ALA A 271 4.53 -21.00 -12.90
C ALA A 271 3.24 -21.54 -12.30
N VAL A 272 2.66 -22.56 -12.93
CA VAL A 272 1.44 -23.25 -12.46
C VAL A 272 1.69 -23.92 -11.10
N ARG A 273 2.87 -24.54 -10.90
CA ARG A 273 3.24 -25.17 -9.63
C ARG A 273 3.44 -24.16 -8.51
N GLN A 274 4.09 -23.03 -8.78
CA GLN A 274 4.25 -21.94 -7.82
C GLN A 274 2.88 -21.41 -7.39
N GLU A 275 1.99 -21.17 -8.35
CA GLU A 275 0.63 -20.69 -8.12
C GLU A 275 -0.17 -21.67 -7.25
N ARG A 276 -0.07 -22.97 -7.53
CA ARG A 276 -0.63 -24.03 -6.68
C ARG A 276 -0.09 -23.96 -5.25
N ARG A 277 1.23 -23.84 -5.07
CA ARG A 277 1.86 -23.71 -3.74
C ARG A 277 1.35 -22.48 -3.01
N ALA A 278 1.17 -21.35 -3.70
CA ALA A 278 0.63 -20.12 -3.14
C ALA A 278 -0.83 -20.28 -2.69
N LEU A 279 -1.64 -21.00 -3.45
CA LEU A 279 -3.01 -21.36 -3.06
C LEU A 279 -3.03 -22.28 -1.83
N ASP A 280 -2.21 -23.33 -1.82
CA ASP A 280 -2.18 -24.33 -0.73
C ASP A 280 -1.62 -23.74 0.58
N GLY A 281 -0.57 -22.91 0.51
CA GLY A 281 0.08 -22.27 1.65
C GLY A 281 -0.79 -21.24 2.39
N ALA A 282 -1.79 -20.66 1.73
CA ALA A 282 -2.74 -19.73 2.35
C ALA A 282 -3.80 -20.41 3.25
N GLY A 283 -3.59 -21.68 3.63
CA GLY A 283 -4.54 -22.49 4.40
C GLY A 283 -5.77 -22.88 3.60
N ALA A 284 -5.70 -22.89 2.26
CA ALA A 284 -6.85 -23.06 1.39
C ALA A 284 -7.34 -24.50 1.30
N ARG A 285 -7.96 -24.97 2.39
CA ARG A 285 -9.17 -25.81 2.25
C ARG A 285 -10.39 -24.97 1.85
N ASP A 286 -10.25 -23.64 1.84
CA ASP A 286 -11.33 -22.70 1.63
C ASP A 286 -11.63 -22.50 0.13
N ARG A 287 -12.66 -23.21 -0.35
CA ARG A 287 -13.19 -23.17 -1.71
C ARG A 287 -13.44 -21.74 -2.20
N VAL A 288 -13.88 -20.84 -1.31
CA VAL A 288 -14.24 -19.46 -1.67
C VAL A 288 -13.04 -18.64 -2.16
N ARG A 289 -11.85 -18.83 -1.56
CA ARG A 289 -10.64 -18.12 -1.99
C ARG A 289 -10.18 -18.56 -3.38
N ARG A 290 -10.18 -19.87 -3.65
CA ARG A 290 -9.87 -20.44 -4.98
C ARG A 290 -10.83 -19.92 -6.04
N GLN A 291 -12.12 -19.83 -5.72
CA GLN A 291 -13.13 -19.25 -6.60
C GLN A 291 -12.92 -17.75 -6.86
N ASN A 292 -12.60 -16.98 -5.82
CA ASN A 292 -12.32 -15.55 -5.94
C ASN A 292 -11.05 -15.31 -6.75
N TYR A 293 -10.00 -16.10 -6.53
CA TYR A 293 -8.77 -16.07 -7.29
C TYR A 293 -9.02 -16.36 -8.78
N ALA A 294 -9.72 -17.46 -9.07
CA ALA A 294 -10.14 -17.83 -10.42
C ALA A 294 -11.15 -16.86 -11.04
N ARG A 295 -11.69 -15.88 -10.30
CA ARG A 295 -12.48 -14.77 -10.84
C ARG A 295 -11.61 -13.54 -11.12
N SER A 296 -10.76 -13.15 -10.17
CA SER A 296 -10.08 -11.86 -10.19
C SER A 296 -8.77 -11.82 -10.99
N LYS A 297 -7.99 -12.90 -11.04
CA LYS A 297 -6.60 -12.83 -11.50
C LYS A 297 -6.23 -13.72 -12.71
N GLY A 298 -7.06 -14.70 -13.06
CA GLY A 298 -6.68 -15.71 -14.07
C GLY A 298 -5.61 -16.67 -13.52
N THR A 299 -5.16 -17.62 -14.33
CA THR A 299 -4.09 -18.56 -13.97
C THR A 299 -2.81 -18.27 -14.76
N ALA A 300 -1.66 -18.78 -14.32
CA ALA A 300 -0.40 -18.65 -15.06
C ALA A 300 -0.51 -19.12 -16.53
N LEU A 301 -1.39 -20.08 -16.81
CA LEU A 301 -1.67 -20.56 -18.17
C LEU A 301 -2.18 -19.44 -19.10
N GLN A 302 -2.80 -18.38 -18.58
CA GLN A 302 -3.29 -17.26 -19.40
C GLN A 302 -2.16 -16.56 -20.18
N TYR A 303 -0.95 -16.56 -19.62
CA TYR A 303 0.25 -15.94 -20.19
C TYR A 303 1.07 -16.89 -21.07
N ALA A 304 0.69 -18.18 -21.12
CA ALA A 304 1.35 -19.13 -22.00
C ALA A 304 1.01 -18.87 -23.48
N ALA A 305 1.94 -19.22 -24.37
CA ALA A 305 1.72 -19.12 -25.80
C ALA A 305 0.48 -19.93 -26.23
N GLU A 306 -0.26 -19.42 -27.21
CA GLU A 306 -1.50 -20.05 -27.70
C GLU A 306 -1.31 -21.52 -28.13
N ALA A 307 -0.16 -21.84 -28.73
CA ALA A 307 0.19 -23.21 -29.10
C ALA A 307 0.18 -24.16 -27.89
N LEU A 308 0.69 -23.73 -26.72
CA LEU A 308 0.65 -24.54 -25.50
C LEU A 308 -0.76 -24.62 -24.91
N ARG A 309 -1.53 -23.54 -24.96
CA ARG A 309 -2.93 -23.52 -24.47
C ARG A 309 -3.86 -24.42 -25.28
N ASN A 310 -3.49 -24.75 -26.52
CA ASN A 310 -4.21 -25.68 -27.39
C ASN A 310 -3.56 -27.06 -27.45
N ASP A 311 -2.36 -27.25 -26.88
CA ASP A 311 -1.70 -28.55 -26.84
C ASP A 311 -2.38 -29.46 -25.81
N ARG A 312 -3.06 -30.49 -26.31
CA ARG A 312 -3.86 -31.40 -25.50
C ARG A 312 -3.05 -32.05 -24.37
N GLY A 313 -1.83 -32.51 -24.65
CA GLY A 313 -1.01 -33.23 -23.68
C GLY A 313 -0.50 -32.30 -22.58
N PHE A 314 -0.09 -31.09 -22.96
CA PHE A 314 0.36 -30.07 -22.05
C PHE A 314 -0.77 -29.55 -21.16
N VAL A 315 -1.92 -29.21 -21.74
CA VAL A 315 -3.07 -28.74 -20.95
C VAL A 315 -3.53 -29.81 -19.96
N LEU A 316 -3.52 -31.09 -20.36
CA LEU A 316 -3.83 -32.19 -19.44
C LEU A 316 -2.87 -32.19 -18.23
N ALA A 317 -1.56 -32.07 -18.45
CA ALA A 317 -0.58 -32.00 -17.36
C ALA A 317 -0.76 -30.75 -16.48
N VAL A 318 -1.11 -29.60 -17.08
CA VAL A 318 -1.39 -28.36 -16.35
C VAL A 318 -2.62 -28.50 -15.44
N VAL A 319 -3.71 -29.10 -15.93
CA VAL A 319 -4.94 -29.26 -15.12
C VAL A 319 -4.80 -30.36 -14.05
N GLU A 320 -3.89 -31.31 -14.22
CA GLU A 320 -3.51 -32.27 -13.17
C GLU A 320 -2.85 -31.59 -11.98
N GLU A 321 -2.03 -30.56 -12.23
CA GLU A 321 -1.41 -29.73 -11.19
C GLU A 321 -2.42 -28.73 -10.60
N LEU A 322 -3.18 -28.04 -11.45
CA LEU A 322 -4.13 -27.00 -11.06
C LEU A 322 -5.41 -27.03 -11.91
N GLY A 323 -6.48 -27.65 -11.40
CA GLY A 323 -7.74 -27.79 -12.14
C GLY A 323 -8.37 -26.47 -12.61
N LEU A 324 -8.14 -25.37 -11.89
CA LEU A 324 -8.62 -24.03 -12.26
C LEU A 324 -8.01 -23.48 -13.54
N ALA A 325 -6.85 -24.01 -13.97
CA ALA A 325 -6.19 -23.60 -15.21
C ALA A 325 -7.03 -23.88 -16.46
N LEU A 326 -8.03 -24.76 -16.37
CA LEU A 326 -9.02 -24.97 -17.44
C LEU A 326 -9.68 -23.66 -17.89
N ARG A 327 -9.79 -22.65 -17.01
CA ARG A 327 -10.29 -21.31 -17.35
C ARG A 327 -9.59 -20.72 -18.56
N ASP A 328 -8.27 -20.83 -18.61
CA ASP A 328 -7.42 -20.14 -19.58
C ASP A 328 -6.92 -21.07 -20.70
N ALA A 329 -7.33 -22.35 -20.66
CA ALA A 329 -7.09 -23.29 -21.73
C ALA A 329 -7.85 -22.93 -23.02
N GLY A 330 -7.35 -23.45 -24.14
CA GLY A 330 -7.95 -23.34 -25.46
C GLY A 330 -9.37 -23.89 -25.54
N GLY A 331 -10.13 -23.43 -26.54
CA GLY A 331 -11.51 -23.85 -26.75
C GLY A 331 -11.68 -25.36 -26.95
N ASP A 332 -10.69 -26.00 -27.60
CA ASP A 332 -10.69 -27.45 -27.82
C ASP A 332 -10.49 -28.23 -26.52
N ALA A 333 -9.59 -27.78 -25.65
CA ALA A 333 -9.38 -28.38 -24.34
C ALA A 333 -10.62 -28.26 -23.44
N LYS A 334 -11.38 -27.16 -23.55
CA LYS A 334 -12.67 -26.97 -22.86
C LYS A 334 -13.80 -27.85 -23.39
N ARG A 335 -13.64 -28.42 -24.59
CA ARG A 335 -14.54 -29.41 -25.20
C ARG A 335 -14.05 -30.85 -25.05
N ASP A 336 -12.79 -31.06 -24.69
CA ASP A 336 -12.24 -32.38 -24.43
C ASP A 336 -12.73 -32.90 -23.08
N ARG A 337 -13.61 -33.90 -23.13
CA ARG A 337 -14.19 -34.51 -21.93
C ARG A 337 -13.13 -35.05 -20.97
N GLY A 338 -12.01 -35.58 -21.47
CA GLY A 338 -10.94 -36.13 -20.65
C GLY A 338 -10.21 -35.04 -19.86
N ILE A 339 -9.85 -33.93 -20.51
CA ILE A 339 -9.23 -32.78 -19.83
C ILE A 339 -10.18 -32.19 -18.79
N VAL A 340 -11.45 -31.98 -19.16
CA VAL A 340 -12.46 -31.43 -18.24
C VAL A 340 -12.69 -32.36 -17.05
N LEU A 341 -12.78 -33.68 -17.27
CA LEU A 341 -12.92 -34.65 -16.18
C LEU A 341 -11.76 -34.57 -15.18
N THR A 342 -10.52 -34.50 -15.68
CA THR A 342 -9.33 -34.36 -14.82
C THR A 342 -9.33 -33.04 -14.05
N ALA A 343 -9.66 -31.93 -14.72
CA ALA A 343 -9.76 -30.62 -14.08
C ALA A 343 -10.83 -30.59 -12.97
N VAL A 344 -12.00 -31.20 -13.20
CA VAL A 344 -13.10 -31.29 -12.24
C VAL A 344 -12.77 -32.18 -11.04
N ARG A 345 -12.01 -33.26 -11.26
CA ARG A 345 -11.51 -34.12 -10.17
C ARG A 345 -10.55 -33.38 -9.26
N GLN A 346 -9.74 -32.49 -9.81
CA GLN A 346 -8.85 -31.61 -9.05
C GLN A 346 -9.63 -30.50 -8.33
N ASP A 347 -10.47 -29.77 -9.07
CA ASP A 347 -11.33 -28.72 -8.53
C ASP A 347 -12.70 -28.74 -9.22
N SER A 348 -13.73 -29.15 -8.47
CA SER A 348 -15.13 -29.15 -8.92
C SER A 348 -15.60 -27.83 -9.56
N TRP A 349 -14.99 -26.69 -9.20
CA TRP A 349 -15.34 -25.40 -9.77
C TRP A 349 -14.94 -25.26 -11.23
N ALA A 350 -13.95 -26.03 -11.70
CA ALA A 350 -13.44 -26.01 -13.06
C ALA A 350 -14.52 -26.30 -14.11
N LEU A 351 -15.57 -27.06 -13.76
CA LEU A 351 -16.65 -27.43 -14.69
C LEU A 351 -17.29 -26.21 -15.38
N ARG A 352 -17.38 -25.06 -14.69
CA ARG A 352 -17.97 -23.83 -15.25
C ARG A 352 -17.22 -23.29 -16.47
N PHE A 353 -15.96 -23.67 -16.64
CA PHE A 353 -15.11 -23.22 -17.72
C PHE A 353 -15.13 -24.17 -18.92
N ALA A 354 -15.73 -25.37 -18.76
CA ALA A 354 -15.97 -26.30 -19.85
C ALA A 354 -17.01 -25.77 -20.84
N SER A 355 -17.14 -26.43 -21.99
CA SER A 355 -18.19 -26.13 -22.96
C SER A 355 -19.59 -26.30 -22.37
N SER A 356 -20.58 -25.61 -22.94
CA SER A 356 -21.99 -25.68 -22.49
C SER A 356 -22.60 -27.08 -22.60
N GLU A 357 -22.03 -27.93 -23.45
CA GLU A 357 -22.39 -29.35 -23.56
C GLU A 357 -21.87 -30.13 -22.35
N LEU A 358 -20.57 -30.02 -22.03
CA LEU A 358 -19.95 -30.72 -20.90
C LEU A 358 -20.42 -30.22 -19.54
N GLN A 359 -20.81 -28.94 -19.43
CA GLN A 359 -21.45 -28.41 -18.22
C GLN A 359 -22.77 -29.12 -17.88
N ARG A 360 -23.44 -29.72 -18.88
CA ARG A 360 -24.69 -30.48 -18.72
C ARG A 360 -24.47 -32.00 -18.62
N ASP A 361 -23.23 -32.47 -18.68
CA ASP A 361 -22.90 -33.89 -18.56
C ASP A 361 -23.22 -34.37 -17.12
N PRO A 362 -24.13 -35.34 -16.95
CA PRO A 362 -24.53 -35.84 -15.64
C PRO A 362 -23.37 -36.41 -14.81
N ASP A 363 -22.39 -37.06 -15.46
CA ASP A 363 -21.24 -37.66 -14.78
C ASP A 363 -20.32 -36.58 -14.22
N LEU A 364 -20.11 -35.50 -14.97
CA LEU A 364 -19.30 -34.36 -14.53
C LEU A 364 -20.00 -33.56 -13.43
N GLN A 365 -21.32 -33.40 -13.54
CA GLN A 365 -22.13 -32.76 -12.49
C GLN A 365 -22.12 -33.56 -11.18
N ALA A 366 -22.14 -34.89 -11.26
CA ALA A 366 -22.05 -35.75 -10.08
C ALA A 366 -20.74 -35.53 -9.30
N LEU A 367 -19.61 -35.29 -9.99
CA LEU A 367 -18.32 -34.99 -9.38
C LEU A 367 -18.27 -33.61 -8.71
N CYS A 368 -19.14 -32.68 -9.10
CA CYS A 368 -19.27 -31.38 -8.44
C CYS A 368 -20.10 -31.43 -7.16
N ASN A 369 -20.74 -32.57 -6.87
CA ASN A 369 -21.53 -32.77 -5.66
C ASN A 369 -20.62 -33.26 -4.51
N PRO A 370 -20.50 -32.53 -3.39
CA PRO A 370 -19.61 -32.88 -2.27
C PRO A 370 -19.93 -34.22 -1.59
N ILE A 371 -21.02 -34.87 -1.97
CA ILE A 371 -21.48 -36.16 -1.42
C ILE A 371 -20.87 -37.36 -2.18
N ALA A 372 -20.36 -37.16 -3.40
CA ALA A 372 -19.90 -38.23 -4.29
C ALA A 372 -18.37 -38.32 -4.38
N VAL A 373 -17.71 -38.55 -3.24
CA VAL A 373 -16.29 -38.92 -3.20
C VAL A 373 -16.16 -40.46 -3.17
N PRO A 374 -15.20 -41.06 -3.89
CA PRO A 374 -14.95 -42.50 -3.79
C PRO A 374 -14.70 -42.91 -2.33
N GLY A 375 -15.52 -43.83 -1.80
CA GLY A 375 -15.45 -44.30 -0.42
C GLY A 375 -16.45 -43.64 0.55
N VAL A 376 -17.21 -42.62 0.11
CA VAL A 376 -18.34 -42.09 0.89
C VAL A 376 -19.63 -42.69 0.36
N VAL A 377 -20.42 -43.33 1.23
CA VAL A 377 -21.76 -43.80 0.90
C VAL A 377 -22.65 -42.57 0.76
N ALA A 378 -22.94 -42.17 -0.48
CA ALA A 378 -24.01 -41.21 -0.73
C ALA A 378 -25.29 -41.73 -0.05
N PRO A 379 -26.07 -40.91 0.67
CA PRO A 379 -27.30 -41.37 1.30
C PRO A 379 -28.25 -41.82 0.20
N THR A 380 -28.25 -43.13 -0.06
CA THR A 380 -29.15 -43.75 -1.02
C THR A 380 -30.50 -43.78 -0.31
N LEU A 381 -31.35 -42.83 -0.65
CA LEU A 381 -32.72 -42.79 -0.17
C LEU A 381 -33.52 -43.75 -1.03
N THR A 382 -34.09 -44.78 -0.41
CA THR A 382 -34.99 -45.71 -1.08
C THR A 382 -36.42 -45.25 -0.82
N CYS A 383 -37.17 -45.02 -1.90
CA CYS A 383 -38.61 -44.80 -1.79
C CYS A 383 -39.26 -46.17 -1.59
N SER A 384 -39.68 -46.44 -0.36
CA SER A 384 -40.21 -47.75 0.03
C SER A 384 -41.70 -47.89 -0.31
N ALA A 385 -42.44 -46.79 -0.29
CA ALA A 385 -43.85 -46.73 -0.68
C ALA A 385 -44.26 -45.28 -0.99
N ALA A 386 -45.14 -45.12 -1.98
CA ALA A 386 -45.85 -43.88 -2.25
C ALA A 386 -47.34 -44.19 -2.37
N THR A 387 -48.15 -43.61 -1.48
CA THR A 387 -49.59 -43.89 -1.42
C THR A 387 -50.38 -42.60 -1.32
N TRP A 388 -51.47 -42.53 -2.06
CA TRP A 388 -52.41 -41.43 -1.97
C TRP A 388 -53.30 -41.60 -0.74
N THR A 389 -53.40 -40.54 0.07
CA THR A 389 -54.33 -40.51 1.20
C THR A 389 -55.75 -40.24 0.71
N PRO A 390 -56.79 -40.62 1.49
CA PRO A 390 -58.18 -40.32 1.14
C PRO A 390 -58.50 -38.83 1.01
N ALA A 391 -57.62 -37.97 1.57
CA ALA A 391 -57.70 -36.52 1.49
C ALA A 391 -57.02 -35.92 0.25
N GLY A 392 -56.45 -36.74 -0.65
CA GLY A 392 -55.81 -36.29 -1.89
C GLY A 392 -54.30 -36.02 -1.79
N ASP A 393 -53.71 -36.07 -0.59
CA ASP A 393 -52.27 -35.86 -0.41
C ASP A 393 -51.45 -37.10 -0.81
N LEU A 394 -50.24 -36.89 -1.37
CA LEU A 394 -49.29 -37.96 -1.62
C LEU A 394 -48.40 -38.16 -0.38
N GLU A 395 -48.49 -39.33 0.23
CA GLU A 395 -47.62 -39.73 1.33
C GLU A 395 -46.50 -40.62 0.79
N VAL A 396 -45.26 -40.17 0.92
CA VAL A 396 -44.06 -40.87 0.45
C VAL A 396 -43.21 -41.29 1.64
N SER A 397 -42.96 -42.58 1.76
CA SER A 397 -42.11 -43.16 2.80
C SER A 397 -40.70 -43.35 2.26
N VAL A 398 -39.78 -42.51 2.72
CA VAL A 398 -38.38 -42.54 2.28
C VAL A 398 -37.52 -43.11 3.41
N ALA A 399 -36.79 -44.18 3.09
CA ALA A 399 -35.91 -44.85 4.04
C ALA A 399 -34.45 -44.66 3.65
N ARG A 400 -33.62 -44.36 4.66
CA ARG A 400 -32.17 -44.47 4.55
C ARG A 400 -31.76 -45.94 4.74
N LEU A 401 -30.62 -46.33 4.16
CA LEU A 401 -30.08 -47.68 4.30
C LEU A 401 -29.71 -48.06 5.76
N ASN A 402 -29.61 -47.10 6.67
CA ASN A 402 -29.39 -47.34 8.10
C ASN A 402 -30.68 -47.68 8.89
N GLY A 403 -31.85 -47.75 8.22
CA GLY A 403 -33.13 -48.12 8.82
C GLY A 403 -33.98 -46.92 9.27
N ASP A 404 -33.46 -45.70 9.21
CA ASP A 404 -34.25 -44.50 9.54
C ASP A 404 -35.22 -44.18 8.40
N ALA A 405 -36.52 -44.22 8.69
CA ALA A 405 -37.58 -43.89 7.75
C ALA A 405 -38.27 -42.58 8.14
N VAL A 406 -38.43 -41.68 7.17
CA VAL A 406 -39.19 -40.44 7.31
C VAL A 406 -40.36 -40.48 6.34
N ARG A 407 -41.55 -40.15 6.85
CA ARG A 407 -42.76 -39.98 6.03
C ARG A 407 -42.91 -38.52 5.66
N LEU A 408 -42.92 -38.27 4.36
CA LEU A 408 -43.13 -36.95 3.78
C LEU A 408 -44.55 -36.89 3.24
N ARG A 409 -45.31 -35.88 3.65
CA ARG A 409 -46.66 -35.63 3.16
C ARG A 409 -46.61 -34.43 2.23
N VAL A 410 -46.92 -34.66 0.97
CA VAL A 410 -46.98 -33.61 -0.06
C VAL A 410 -48.44 -33.27 -0.26
N GLY A 411 -48.83 -32.09 0.23
CA GLY A 411 -50.19 -31.57 0.10
C GLY A 411 -50.57 -31.27 -1.34
N GLU A 412 -51.86 -31.30 -1.65
CA GLU A 412 -52.39 -31.10 -3.00
C GLU A 412 -51.96 -29.77 -3.66
N ASP A 413 -51.67 -28.74 -2.84
CA ASP A 413 -51.18 -27.42 -3.29
C ASP A 413 -49.77 -27.43 -3.91
N ALA A 414 -49.02 -28.52 -3.77
CA ALA A 414 -47.66 -28.66 -4.30
C ALA A 414 -47.59 -29.27 -5.71
N ARG A 415 -48.73 -29.46 -6.39
CA ARG A 415 -48.81 -29.99 -7.78
C ARG A 415 -48.59 -28.92 -8.88
N ALA A 416 -48.17 -27.70 -8.54
CA ALA A 416 -47.88 -26.63 -9.49
C ALA A 416 -46.40 -26.58 -9.91
#